data_AF-A0A484Z926-F1
#
_entry.id   AF-A0A484Z926-F1
#
_cell.length_a   1.000
_cell.length_b   1.000
_cell.length_c   1.000
_cell.angle_alpha   90.00
_cell.angle_beta   90.00
_cell.angle_gamma   90.00
#
_symmetry.space_group_name_H-M   'P 1'
#
loop_
_entity.id
_entity.type
_entity.pdbx_description
1 polymer ?
#
loop_
_entity_poly.entity_id
_entity_poly.type
_entity_poly.pdbx_seq_one_letter_code
_entity_poly.pdbx_strand_id
1 'polypeptide(L)'
;MLLMQHGDEVFLAQRPPSGLWGGLYCFPQFEDEDLLREWLKQRGIADDTLTQQTAFRHTFSHFHLDIVPMWLPVSSIASCMDEGSGLWYNLAQPPSVGLAAPVERLLQQLRVGALI
;
A
#
# COMPACT_ATOMS: atom_id res chain seq x y z
N MET A 1 2.56 -6.65 1.56
CA MET A 1 1.86 -5.44 1.06
C MET A 1 2.62 -4.23 1.56
N LEU A 2 2.93 -3.23 0.73
CA LEU A 2 3.78 -2.10 1.10
C LEU A 2 2.96 -0.81 1.28
N LEU A 3 3.10 -0.16 2.43
CA LEU A 3 2.46 1.09 2.81
C LEU A 3 3.53 2.17 2.85
N MET A 4 3.73 2.86 1.72
CA MET A 4 4.62 4.02 1.67
C MET A 4 3.86 5.26 2.09
N GLN A 5 4.36 5.97 3.09
CA GLN A 5 3.73 7.16 3.64
C GLN A 5 4.69 8.35 3.61
N HIS A 6 4.20 9.50 3.14
CA HIS A 6 4.88 10.78 3.21
C HIS A 6 3.93 11.81 3.84
N GLY A 7 4.18 12.18 5.10
CA GLY A 7 3.25 13.02 5.85
C GLY A 7 1.86 12.38 5.95
N ASP A 8 0.84 13.09 5.48
CA ASP A 8 -0.56 12.61 5.43
C ASP A 8 -0.90 11.89 4.12
N GLU A 9 0.07 11.64 3.24
CA GLU A 9 -0.17 11.00 1.94
C GLU A 9 0.38 9.59 1.92
N VAL A 10 -0.35 8.68 1.25
CA VAL A 10 0.09 7.30 1.07
C VAL A 10 0.00 6.87 -0.37
N PHE A 11 0.96 6.07 -0.81
CA PHE A 11 1.00 5.61 -2.19
C PHE A 11 0.07 4.42 -2.43
N LEU A 12 -0.82 4.56 -3.41
CA LEU A 12 -1.66 3.50 -3.96
C LEU A 12 -1.40 3.37 -5.45
N ALA A 13 -1.54 2.16 -5.98
CA ALA A 13 -1.49 1.89 -7.42
C ALA A 13 -2.82 1.31 -7.88
N GLN A 14 -3.29 1.72 -9.05
CA GLN A 14 -4.47 1.12 -9.66
C GLN A 14 -4.16 -0.29 -10.15
N ARG A 15 -5.02 -1.25 -9.80
CA ARG A 15 -4.92 -2.62 -10.30
C ARG A 15 -5.39 -2.69 -11.77
N PRO A 16 -4.86 -3.65 -12.55
CA PRO A 16 -5.42 -3.98 -13.87
C PRO A 16 -6.94 -4.17 -13.80
N PRO A 17 -7.69 -3.96 -14.89
CA PRO A 17 -9.16 -4.03 -14.87
C PRO A 17 -9.72 -5.42 -14.57
N SER A 18 -8.87 -6.47 -14.62
CA SER A 18 -9.24 -7.85 -14.30
C SER A 18 -8.57 -8.34 -13.01
N GLY A 19 -9.15 -9.37 -12.40
CA GLY A 19 -8.65 -9.99 -11.17
C GLY A 19 -9.41 -9.56 -9.92
N LEU A 20 -8.88 -9.92 -8.75
CA LEU A 20 -9.56 -9.82 -7.45
C LEU A 20 -10.06 -8.40 -7.11
N TRP A 21 -9.32 -7.39 -7.53
CA TRP A 21 -9.62 -5.97 -7.28
C TRP A 21 -9.55 -5.17 -8.57
N GLY A 22 -10.11 -5.72 -9.66
CA GLY A 22 -10.05 -5.14 -11.00
C GLY A 22 -10.39 -3.65 -11.02
N GLY A 23 -9.43 -2.80 -11.43
CA GLY A 23 -9.61 -1.35 -11.54
C GLY A 23 -9.64 -0.55 -10.22
N LEU A 24 -9.54 -1.21 -9.06
CA LEU A 24 -9.48 -0.56 -7.76
C LEU A 24 -8.04 -0.13 -7.40
N TYR A 25 -7.93 0.89 -6.56
CA TYR A 25 -6.66 1.31 -5.99
C TYR A 25 -6.28 0.44 -4.80
N CYS A 26 -5.02 -0.01 -4.79
CA CYS A 26 -4.45 -0.84 -3.75
C CYS A 26 -3.04 -0.41 -3.38
N PHE A 27 -2.60 -0.74 -2.17
CA PHE A 27 -1.18 -0.72 -1.85
C PHE A 27 -0.40 -1.67 -2.78
N PRO A 28 0.87 -1.35 -3.13
CA PRO A 28 1.75 -2.30 -3.81
C PRO A 28 1.82 -3.65 -3.06
N GLN A 29 1.79 -4.73 -3.82
CA GLN A 29 1.74 -6.10 -3.32
C GLN A 29 2.87 -6.90 -3.92
N PHE A 30 3.44 -7.77 -3.08
CA PHE A 30 4.58 -8.60 -3.38
C PHE A 30 4.31 -9.98 -2.76
N GLU A 31 4.85 -11.03 -3.38
CA GLU A 31 4.70 -12.40 -2.89
C GLU A 31 5.45 -12.61 -1.57
N ASP A 32 6.59 -11.93 -1.42
CA ASP A 32 7.45 -11.98 -0.25
C ASP A 32 8.18 -10.63 0.00
N GLU A 33 8.93 -10.57 1.09
CA GLU A 33 9.69 -9.38 1.49
C GLU A 33 10.91 -9.11 0.60
N ASP A 34 11.55 -10.14 0.04
CA ASP A 34 12.74 -9.98 -0.81
C ASP A 34 12.36 -9.24 -2.09
N LEU A 35 11.28 -9.65 -2.75
CA LEU A 35 10.74 -8.96 -3.94
C LEU A 35 10.34 -7.51 -3.65
N LEU A 36 9.80 -7.25 -2.46
CA LEU A 36 9.47 -5.89 -2.01
C LEU A 36 10.74 -5.03 -1.90
N ARG A 37 11.79 -5.55 -1.25
CA ARG A 37 13.07 -4.84 -1.07
C ARG A 37 13.77 -4.62 -2.40
N GLU A 38 13.75 -5.60 -3.30
CA GLU A 38 14.26 -5.44 -4.66
C GLU A 38 13.52 -4.33 -5.41
N TRP A 39 12.20 -4.26 -5.29
CA TRP A 39 11.39 -3.22 -5.91
C TRP A 39 11.74 -1.81 -5.39
N LEU A 40 11.97 -1.67 -4.07
CA LEU A 40 12.42 -0.41 -3.46
C LEU A 40 13.82 -0.01 -3.95
N LYS A 41 14.75 -0.98 -3.97
CA LYS A 41 16.12 -0.77 -4.43
C LYS A 41 16.20 -0.31 -5.88
N GLN A 42 15.39 -0.90 -6.77
CA GLN A 42 15.30 -0.50 -8.18
C GLN A 42 14.86 0.96 -8.36
N ARG A 43 14.12 1.51 -7.38
CA ARG A 43 13.63 2.89 -7.35
C ARG A 43 14.51 3.84 -6.53
N GLY A 44 15.63 3.35 -6.00
CA GLY A 44 16.51 4.13 -5.13
C GLY A 44 15.83 4.58 -3.84
N ILE A 45 14.81 3.85 -3.37
CA ILE A 45 14.11 4.11 -2.12
C ILE A 45 14.82 3.32 -1.02
N ALA A 46 15.27 4.04 0.01
CA ALA A 46 15.88 3.44 1.19
C ALA A 46 14.82 2.71 2.04
N ASP A 47 15.15 1.52 2.53
CA ASP A 47 14.27 0.63 3.28
C ASP A 47 14.71 0.42 4.75
N ASP A 48 15.63 1.26 5.25
CA ASP A 48 16.18 1.18 6.62
C ASP A 48 15.12 1.29 7.72
N THR A 49 14.01 2.00 7.44
CA THR A 49 12.89 2.21 8.36
C THR A 49 11.68 1.35 8.06
N LEU A 50 11.82 0.36 7.17
CA LEU A 50 10.75 -0.57 6.83
C LEU A 50 10.38 -1.41 8.07
N THR A 51 9.10 -1.39 8.46
CA THR A 51 8.61 -2.14 9.62
C THR A 51 7.38 -2.96 9.26
N GLN A 52 7.37 -4.21 9.70
CA GLN A 52 6.19 -5.06 9.58
C GLN A 52 5.12 -4.60 10.58
N GLN A 53 3.88 -4.52 10.11
CA GLN A 53 2.69 -4.21 10.89
C GLN A 53 1.93 -5.49 11.24
N THR A 54 0.95 -5.37 12.12
CA THR A 54 0.09 -6.49 12.52
C THR A 54 -0.57 -7.15 11.30
N ALA A 55 -0.21 -8.41 11.04
CA ALA A 55 -0.77 -9.20 9.95
C ALA A 55 -2.24 -9.54 10.22
N PHE A 56 -3.04 -9.65 9.17
CA PHE A 56 -4.45 -10.02 9.29
C PHE A 56 -4.94 -10.80 8.08
N ARG A 57 -6.01 -11.57 8.29
CA ARG A 57 -6.68 -12.32 7.23
C ARG A 57 -7.90 -11.57 6.72
N HIS A 58 -8.01 -11.43 5.40
CA HIS A 58 -9.20 -10.99 4.72
C HIS A 58 -9.90 -12.18 4.07
N THR A 59 -11.20 -12.35 4.33
CA THR A 59 -11.96 -13.51 3.88
C THR A 59 -12.90 -13.13 2.75
N PHE A 60 -12.73 -13.80 1.62
CA PHE A 60 -13.69 -13.81 0.52
C PHE A 60 -14.57 -15.07 0.64
N SER A 61 -15.67 -15.11 -0.10
CA SER A 61 -16.61 -16.25 -0.05
C SER A 61 -15.94 -17.60 -0.32
N HIS A 62 -14.92 -17.64 -1.20
CA HIS A 62 -14.31 -18.90 -1.66
C HIS A 62 -12.81 -19.03 -1.34
N PHE A 63 -12.19 -18.03 -0.72
CA PHE A 63 -10.77 -18.11 -0.33
C PHE A 63 -10.42 -17.06 0.74
N HIS A 64 -9.26 -17.22 1.35
CA HIS A 64 -8.71 -16.27 2.30
C HIS A 64 -7.41 -15.67 1.77
N LEU A 65 -7.20 -14.38 2.07
CA LEU A 65 -5.97 -13.68 1.79
C LEU A 65 -5.33 -13.29 3.13
N ASP A 66 -4.15 -13.83 3.40
CA ASP A 66 -3.32 -13.37 4.51
C ASP A 66 -2.54 -12.14 4.05
N ILE A 67 -2.68 -11.06 4.81
CA ILE A 67 -2.08 -9.76 4.50
C ILE A 67 -1.05 -9.46 5.59
N VAL A 68 0.19 -9.30 5.14
CA VAL A 68 1.30 -8.79 5.93
C VAL A 68 1.61 -7.36 5.44
N PRO A 69 1.17 -6.33 6.18
CA PRO A 69 1.45 -4.94 5.82
C PRO A 69 2.87 -4.57 6.26
N MET A 70 3.63 -3.95 5.36
CA MET A 70 4.98 -3.44 5.59
C MET A 70 4.89 -1.92 5.46
N TRP A 71 5.13 -1.19 6.54
CA TRP A 71 5.06 0.26 6.56
C TRP A 71 6.44 0.88 6.38
N LEU A 72 6.50 1.89 5.51
CA LEU A 72 7.72 2.62 5.20
C LEU A 72 7.42 4.13 5.15
N PRO A 73 7.92 4.92 6.12
CA PRO A 73 7.93 6.37 5.98
C PRO A 73 8.98 6.75 4.92
N VAL A 74 8.57 7.48 3.88
CA VAL A 74 9.46 7.95 2.81
C VAL A 74 9.64 9.47 2.90
N SER A 75 10.83 9.95 2.53
CA SER A 75 11.20 11.36 2.61
C SER A 75 10.82 12.16 1.35
N SER A 76 10.42 11.50 0.27
CA SER A 76 10.07 12.15 -1.01
C SER A 76 9.11 11.31 -1.84
N ILE A 77 8.18 11.99 -2.51
CA ILE A 77 7.13 11.45 -3.38
C ILE A 77 7.68 11.15 -4.79
N ALA A 78 8.70 11.89 -5.23
CA ALA A 78 9.23 11.85 -6.60
C ALA A 78 9.77 10.47 -7.00
N SER A 79 10.29 9.70 -6.03
CA SER A 79 10.87 8.37 -6.25
C SER A 79 9.85 7.30 -6.66
N CYS A 80 8.54 7.59 -6.56
CA CYS A 80 7.45 6.64 -6.83
C CYS A 80 6.69 6.92 -8.14
N MET A 81 7.06 7.95 -8.90
CA MET A 81 6.26 8.46 -10.02
C MET A 81 6.40 7.70 -11.36
N ASP A 82 7.26 6.68 -11.44
CA ASP A 82 7.73 6.18 -12.75
C ASP A 82 6.89 5.05 -13.40
N GLU A 83 5.75 4.65 -12.82
CA GLU A 83 4.83 3.73 -13.51
C GLU A 83 3.37 4.19 -13.38
N GLY A 84 2.71 4.25 -14.54
CA GLY A 84 1.37 4.81 -14.71
C GLY A 84 0.33 4.27 -13.71
N SER A 85 -0.61 5.15 -13.36
CA SER A 85 -1.76 4.97 -12.46
C SER A 85 -1.48 4.84 -10.96
N GLY A 86 -0.32 5.32 -10.49
CA GLY A 86 -0.08 5.62 -9.07
C GLY A 86 -0.87 6.85 -8.59
N LEU A 87 -1.35 6.81 -7.35
CA LEU A 87 -2.05 7.89 -6.66
C LEU A 87 -1.47 8.06 -5.25
N TRP A 88 -1.08 9.28 -4.91
CA TRP A 88 -0.85 9.67 -3.53
C TRP A 88 -2.18 10.04 -2.89
N TYR A 89 -2.69 9.11 -2.08
CA TYR A 89 -3.97 9.25 -1.40
C TYR A 89 -3.79 10.07 -0.13
N ASN A 90 -4.42 11.24 -0.08
CA ASN A 90 -4.37 12.12 1.08
C ASN A 90 -5.31 11.61 2.19
N LEU A 91 -4.75 11.29 3.35
CA LEU A 91 -5.48 10.78 4.50
C LEU A 91 -6.41 11.84 5.12
N ALA A 92 -6.02 13.12 5.08
CA ALA A 92 -6.80 14.24 5.61
C ALA A 92 -7.91 14.71 4.65
N GLN A 93 -7.67 14.66 3.35
CA GLN A 93 -8.60 15.07 2.28
C GLN A 93 -8.70 13.96 1.23
N PRO A 94 -9.42 12.87 1.53
CA PRO A 94 -9.43 11.69 0.68
C PRO A 94 -10.06 11.95 -0.69
N PRO A 95 -9.37 11.59 -1.79
CA PRO A 95 -9.99 11.59 -3.10
C PRO A 95 -11.08 10.51 -3.19
N SER A 96 -12.14 10.79 -3.95
CA SER A 96 -13.17 9.81 -4.29
C SER A 96 -12.66 8.85 -5.36
N VAL A 97 -12.07 7.73 -4.93
CA VAL A 97 -11.59 6.64 -5.79
C VAL A 97 -12.10 5.30 -5.28
N GLY A 98 -12.20 4.30 -6.16
CA GLY A 98 -12.53 2.94 -5.77
C GLY A 98 -11.35 2.29 -5.03
N LEU A 99 -11.58 1.81 -3.81
CA LEU A 99 -10.57 1.17 -2.96
C LEU A 99 -10.96 -0.29 -2.72
N ALA A 100 -9.96 -1.17 -2.57
CA ALA A 100 -10.23 -2.52 -2.08
C ALA A 100 -10.53 -2.51 -0.57
N ALA A 101 -11.44 -3.36 -0.11
CA ALA A 101 -11.84 -3.45 1.30
C ALA A 101 -10.66 -3.56 2.31
N PRO A 102 -9.61 -4.38 2.10
CA PRO A 102 -8.46 -4.40 3.03
C PRO A 102 -7.63 -3.11 3.00
N VAL A 103 -7.66 -2.37 1.90
CA VAL A 103 -6.95 -1.08 1.76
C VAL A 103 -7.67 -0.02 2.59
N GLU A 104 -9.01 0.03 2.53
CA GLU A 104 -9.81 0.95 3.36
C GLU A 104 -9.54 0.75 4.86
N ARG A 105 -9.46 -0.51 5.30
CA ARG A 105 -9.11 -0.86 6.69
C ARG A 105 -7.75 -0.30 7.09
N LEU A 106 -6.73 -0.48 6.26
CA LEU A 106 -5.37 0.00 6.53
C LEU A 106 -5.29 1.53 6.51
N LEU A 107 -5.98 2.19 5.57
CA LEU A 107 -6.08 3.66 5.52
C LEU A 107 -6.72 4.23 6.79
N GLN A 108 -7.76 3.57 7.32
CA GLN A 108 -8.36 3.95 8.59
C GLN A 108 -7.38 3.81 9.76
N GLN A 109 -6.61 2.72 9.83
CA GLN A 109 -5.59 2.52 10.87
C GLN A 109 -4.50 3.59 10.83
N LEU A 110 -4.05 3.97 9.62
CA LEU A 110 -3.11 5.06 9.40
C LEU A 110 -3.64 6.40 9.90
N ARG A 111 -4.91 6.73 9.61
CA ARG A 111 -5.55 7.98 10.05
C ARG A 111 -5.60 8.14 11.56
N VAL A 112 -5.86 7.05 12.29
CA VAL A 112 -6.00 7.09 13.75
C VAL A 112 -4.68 6.83 14.47
N GLY A 113 -3.57 6.64 13.74
CA GLY A 113 -2.26 6.33 14.31
C GLY A 113 -2.20 4.96 15.01
N ALA A 114 -3.03 4.00 14.60
CA ALA A 114 -3.13 2.67 15.22
C ALA A 114 -2.32 1.59 14.51
N LEU A 115 -1.39 1.97 13.63
CA LEU A 115 -0.35 1.07 13.16
C LEU A 115 0.67 0.92 14.30
N ILE A 116 0.50 -0.13 15.10
CA ILE A 116 1.38 -0.58 16.17
C ILE A 116 1.70 -2.06 15.97
#